data_AF-A0A7Y7M5S9-F1
#
_entry.id   AF-A0A7Y7M5S9-F1
#
_cell.length_a   1.000
_cell.length_b   1.000
_cell.length_c   1.000
_cell.angle_alpha   90.00
_cell.angle_beta   90.00
_cell.angle_gamma   90.00
#
_symmetry.space_group_name_H-M   'P 1'
#
loop_
_entity.id
_entity.type
_entity.pdbx_description
1 polymer ?
#
loop_
_entity_poly.entity_id
_entity_poly.type
_entity_poly.pdbx_seq_one_letter_code
_entity_poly.pdbx_strand_id
1 'polypeptide(L)'
;MDRMKRRESAREYKERKVVAGIYAMRCRPTNQVWVGDAPDLSTIENRIRFTLRLGTNPCTSLQQAWDVHGTDGLLFEIIEAVAPDAVQHLRNGDLKRRLEHWVRVLEATRM
;
A
#
# COMPACT_ATOMS: atom_id res chain seq x y z
N MET A 1 -29.60 -3.26 -0.94
CA MET A 1 -28.72 -2.79 0.16
C MET A 1 -27.65 -3.86 0.29
N ASP A 2 -26.35 -3.67 0.09
CA ASP A 2 -25.47 -2.57 0.46
C ASP A 2 -24.27 -2.58 -0.52
N ARG A 3 -24.30 -1.72 -1.56
CA ARG A 3 -23.25 -1.67 -2.60
C ARG A 3 -22.60 -0.28 -2.71
N MET A 4 -22.88 0.58 -1.72
CA MET A 4 -22.75 2.03 -1.86
C MET A 4 -21.77 2.71 -0.89
N LYS A 5 -20.93 1.96 -0.16
CA LYS A 5 -20.07 2.57 0.90
C LYS A 5 -18.56 2.39 0.77
N ARG A 6 -18.03 2.01 -0.40
CA ARG A 6 -16.56 1.85 -0.59
C ARG A 6 -15.98 2.45 -1.87
N ARG A 7 -16.70 3.36 -2.52
CA ARG A 7 -16.25 3.94 -3.80
C ARG A 7 -16.17 5.47 -3.81
N GLU A 8 -16.56 6.11 -2.71
CA GLU A 8 -16.62 7.57 -2.62
C GLU A 8 -15.27 8.19 -2.24
N SER A 9 -14.43 7.49 -1.47
CA SER A 9 -13.11 8.00 -1.04
C SER A 9 -12.03 8.03 -2.13
N ALA A 10 -12.24 7.37 -3.27
CA ALA A 10 -11.23 7.28 -4.32
C ALA A 10 -11.26 8.46 -5.33
N ARG A 11 -12.37 9.21 -5.39
CA ARG A 11 -12.58 10.23 -6.43
C ARG A 11 -11.97 11.59 -6.09
N GLU A 12 -11.80 11.93 -4.81
CA GLU A 12 -11.13 13.17 -4.39
C GLU A 12 -9.59 13.11 -4.43
N TYR A 13 -9.01 11.92 -4.62
CA TYR A 13 -7.55 11.72 -4.67
C TYR A 13 -6.91 12.07 -6.03
N LYS A 14 -7.72 12.25 -7.07
CA LYS A 14 -7.23 12.36 -8.46
C LYS A 14 -6.60 13.71 -8.82
N GLU A 15 -6.67 14.71 -7.94
CA GLU A 15 -6.18 16.07 -8.22
C GLU A 15 -4.94 16.50 -7.41
N ARG A 16 -4.27 15.60 -6.69
CA ARG A 16 -3.15 16.02 -5.82
C ARG A 16 -1.78 15.53 -6.31
N LYS A 17 -0.91 16.53 -6.53
CA LYS A 17 0.56 16.51 -6.49
C LYS A 17 1.14 15.23 -5.88
N VAL A 18 2.10 14.60 -6.56
CA VAL A 18 2.84 13.40 -6.13
C VAL A 18 3.01 13.34 -4.60
N VAL A 19 2.42 12.32 -3.98
CA VAL A 19 2.45 12.10 -2.53
C VAL A 19 3.29 10.85 -2.29
N ALA A 20 4.47 11.03 -1.71
CA ALA A 20 5.26 9.92 -1.18
C ALA A 20 4.64 9.42 0.13
N GLY A 21 4.92 8.20 0.55
CA GLY A 21 4.46 7.73 1.86
C GLY A 21 4.46 6.24 2.03
N ILE A 22 3.64 5.77 2.98
CA ILE A 22 3.55 4.38 3.43
C ILE A 22 2.17 3.83 3.08
N TYR A 23 2.16 2.62 2.53
CA TYR A 23 0.94 1.88 2.20
C TYR A 23 0.95 0.50 2.84
N ALA A 24 -0.22 -0.14 2.88
CA ALA A 24 -0.38 -1.51 3.31
C ALA A 24 -1.20 -2.34 2.30
N MET A 25 -0.85 -3.61 2.19
CA MET A 25 -1.68 -4.67 1.62
C MET A 25 -2.23 -5.50 2.78
N ARG A 26 -3.53 -5.76 2.80
CA ARG A 26 -4.18 -6.55 3.86
C ARG A 26 -4.94 -7.73 3.27
N CYS A 27 -4.68 -8.92 3.79
CA CYS A 27 -5.46 -10.11 3.48
C CYS A 27 -6.59 -10.26 4.50
N ARG A 28 -7.84 -10.09 4.07
CA ARG A 28 -9.00 -10.20 4.98
C ARG A 28 -9.21 -11.62 5.53
N PRO A 29 -9.04 -12.70 4.74
CA PRO A 29 -9.17 -14.06 5.25
C PRO A 29 -8.12 -14.47 6.28
N THR A 30 -6.87 -14.01 6.14
CA THR A 30 -5.74 -14.45 7.00
C THR A 30 -5.29 -13.41 8.01
N ASN A 31 -5.85 -12.21 7.98
CA ASN A 31 -5.42 -11.03 8.75
C ASN A 31 -3.94 -10.63 8.54
N GLN A 32 -3.27 -11.19 7.53
CA GLN A 32 -1.89 -10.82 7.21
C GLN A 32 -1.84 -9.39 6.65
N VAL A 33 -0.79 -8.68 7.05
CA VAL A 33 -0.53 -7.30 6.63
C VAL A 33 0.87 -7.22 6.06
N TRP A 34 1.01 -6.56 4.92
CA TRP A 34 2.30 -6.19 4.34
C TRP A 34 2.36 -4.68 4.22
N VAL A 35 3.51 -4.08 4.52
CA VAL A 35 3.70 -2.64 4.49
C VAL A 35 4.90 -2.32 3.60
N GLY A 36 4.76 -1.31 2.75
CA GLY A 36 5.84 -0.78 1.91
C GLY A 36 5.82 0.74 1.86
N ASP A 37 6.92 1.31 1.41
CA ASP A 37 7.03 2.73 1.08
C ASP A 37 6.98 2.97 -0.43
N ALA A 38 6.51 4.14 -0.84
CA ALA A 38 6.51 4.55 -2.23
C ALA A 38 6.79 6.06 -2.37
N PRO A 39 7.57 6.48 -3.39
CA PRO A 39 7.73 7.89 -3.73
C PRO A 39 6.47 8.49 -4.37
N ASP A 40 5.58 7.64 -4.88
CA ASP A 40 4.30 8.03 -5.48
C ASP A 40 3.21 7.00 -5.15
N LEU A 41 2.34 7.38 -4.21
CA LEU A 41 1.21 6.57 -3.76
C LEU A 41 0.09 6.48 -4.82
N SER A 42 0.06 7.34 -5.83
CA SER A 42 -0.99 7.33 -6.85
C SER A 42 -0.82 6.18 -7.86
N THR A 43 0.41 5.69 -8.03
CA THR A 43 0.75 4.64 -9.01
C THR A 43 1.09 3.30 -8.37
N ILE A 44 1.40 3.27 -7.07
CA ILE A 44 1.93 2.08 -6.40
C ILE A 44 0.93 0.91 -6.35
N GLU A 45 -0.36 1.15 -6.14
CA GLU A 45 -1.36 0.07 -6.11
C GLU A 45 -1.38 -0.70 -7.44
N ASN A 46 -1.39 0.04 -8.56
CA ASN A 46 -1.39 -0.57 -9.89
C ASN A 46 -0.12 -1.38 -10.13
N ARG A 47 1.04 -0.86 -9.71
CA ARG A 47 2.32 -1.56 -9.83
C ARG A 47 2.32 -2.88 -9.07
N ILE A 48 1.87 -2.89 -7.81
CA ILE A 48 1.80 -4.11 -6.99
C ILE A 48 0.82 -5.11 -7.59
N ARG A 49 -0.39 -4.67 -7.95
CA ARG A 49 -1.38 -5.56 -8.55
C ARG A 49 -0.90 -6.13 -9.89
N PHE A 50 -0.15 -5.35 -10.67
CA PHE A 50 0.44 -5.82 -11.92
C PHE A 50 1.48 -6.93 -11.68
N THR A 51 2.43 -6.73 -10.75
CA THR A 51 3.43 -7.77 -10.45
C THR A 51 2.80 -9.03 -9.85
N LEU A 52 1.76 -8.87 -9.01
CA LEU A 52 1.02 -10.02 -8.46
C LEU A 52 0.30 -10.82 -9.55
N ARG A 53 -0.34 -10.15 -10.53
CA ARG A 53 -0.95 -10.82 -11.68
C ARG A 53 0.05 -11.56 -12.55
N LEU A 54 1.28 -11.04 -12.67
CA LEU A 54 2.35 -11.67 -13.41
C LEU A 54 3.07 -12.79 -12.64
N GLY A 55 2.81 -12.94 -11.34
CA GLY A 55 3.56 -13.89 -10.50
C GLY A 55 5.00 -13.44 -10.22
N THR A 56 5.31 -12.15 -10.40
CA THR A 56 6.67 -11.59 -10.32
C THR A 56 6.84 -10.62 -9.15
N ASN A 57 5.92 -10.61 -8.19
CA ASN A 57 6.07 -9.76 -7.02
C ASN A 57 7.27 -10.23 -6.17
N PRO A 58 8.18 -9.33 -5.77
CA PRO A 58 9.35 -9.71 -4.97
C PRO A 58 8.99 -10.20 -3.56
N CYS A 59 7.82 -9.81 -3.04
CA CYS A 59 7.32 -10.29 -1.76
C CYS A 59 6.60 -11.63 -1.94
N THR A 60 7.35 -12.73 -1.76
CA THR A 60 6.85 -14.10 -1.97
C THR A 60 5.63 -14.44 -1.11
N SER A 61 5.60 -13.99 0.14
CA SER A 61 4.45 -14.21 1.04
C SER A 61 3.18 -13.47 0.57
N LEU A 62 3.33 -12.27 0.00
CA LEU A 62 2.20 -11.54 -0.59
C LEU A 62 1.72 -12.22 -1.88
N GLN A 63 2.65 -12.70 -2.72
CA GLN A 63 2.31 -13.46 -3.92
C GLN A 63 1.51 -14.72 -3.57
N GLN A 64 1.94 -15.49 -2.57
CA GLN A 64 1.23 -16.69 -2.10
C GLN A 64 -0.19 -16.35 -1.61
N ALA A 65 -0.36 -15.28 -0.83
CA ALA A 65 -1.68 -14.84 -0.39
C ALA A 65 -2.57 -14.40 -1.57
N TRP A 66 -1.99 -13.75 -2.58
CA TRP A 66 -2.69 -13.40 -3.81
C TRP A 66 -3.10 -14.62 -4.62
N ASP A 67 -2.24 -15.62 -4.76
CA ASP A 67 -2.53 -16.84 -5.52
C ASP A 67 -3.68 -17.63 -4.89
N VAL A 68 -3.84 -17.56 -3.55
CA VAL A 68 -4.91 -18.23 -2.81
C VAL A 68 -6.23 -17.43 -2.80
N HIS A 69 -6.17 -16.11 -2.60
CA HIS A 69 -7.37 -15.30 -2.34
C HIS A 69 -7.77 -14.37 -3.49
N GLY A 70 -6.91 -14.22 -4.50
CA GLY A 70 -7.17 -13.42 -5.69
C GLY A 70 -7.33 -11.92 -5.43
N THR A 71 -7.88 -11.24 -6.44
CA THR A 71 -7.95 -9.75 -6.47
C THR A 71 -8.76 -9.16 -5.32
N ASP A 72 -9.85 -9.82 -4.92
CA ASP A 72 -10.77 -9.34 -3.88
C ASP A 72 -10.32 -9.75 -2.47
N GLY A 73 -9.37 -10.68 -2.35
CA GLY A 73 -8.81 -11.13 -1.08
C GLY A 73 -7.87 -10.12 -0.43
N LEU A 74 -7.28 -9.24 -1.25
CA LEU A 74 -6.27 -8.27 -0.85
C LEU A 74 -6.74 -6.83 -1.01
N LEU A 75 -6.69 -6.08 0.09
CA LEU A 75 -7.05 -4.67 0.16
C LEU A 75 -5.80 -3.80 0.20
N PHE A 76 -5.78 -2.75 -0.61
CA PHE A 76 -4.76 -1.71 -0.58
C PHE A 76 -5.23 -0.54 0.29
N GLU A 77 -4.34 0.01 1.12
CA GLU A 77 -4.61 1.13 2.00
C GLU A 77 -3.41 2.07 2.07
N ILE A 78 -3.63 3.39 2.04
CA ILE A 78 -2.59 4.38 2.35
C ILE A 78 -2.61 4.59 3.86
N ILE A 79 -1.47 4.31 4.51
CA ILE A 79 -1.32 4.43 5.97
C ILE A 79 -0.79 5.82 6.34
N GLU A 80 0.13 6.33 5.53
CA GLU A 80 0.72 7.64 5.75
C GLU A 80 1.03 8.30 4.42
N ALA A 81 0.60 9.56 4.27
CA ALA A 81 0.89 10.41 3.13
C ALA A 81 1.83 11.53 3.56
N VAL A 82 2.95 11.67 2.87
CA VAL A 82 3.86 12.81 3.01
C VAL A 82 3.46 13.85 1.97
N ALA A 83 3.02 15.01 2.45
CA ALA A 83 2.59 16.09 1.58
C ALA A 83 3.76 16.60 0.70
N PRO A 84 3.50 17.05 -0.53
CA PRO A 84 4.56 17.42 -1.49
C PRO A 84 5.52 18.52 -0.98
N ASP A 85 5.02 19.44 -0.17
CA ASP A 85 5.77 20.50 0.52
C ASP A 85 6.64 19.97 1.67
N ALA A 86 6.31 18.81 2.22
CA ALA A 86 7.16 18.09 3.16
C ALA A 86 8.15 17.14 2.45
N VAL A 87 7.86 16.70 1.21
CA VAL A 87 8.76 15.83 0.41
C VAL A 87 10.11 16.49 0.16
N GLN A 88 10.14 17.81 -0.11
CA GLN A 88 11.39 18.58 -0.26
C GLN A 88 12.26 18.60 1.02
N HIS A 89 11.69 18.25 2.17
CA HIS A 89 12.39 18.18 3.45
C HIS A 89 12.64 16.74 3.93
N LEU A 90 12.15 15.73 3.19
CA LEU A 90 12.46 14.34 3.49
C LEU A 90 13.96 14.12 3.34
N ARG A 91 14.61 13.73 4.44
CA ARG A 91 15.99 13.28 4.43
C ARG A 91 16.06 11.86 3.89
N ASN A 92 17.23 11.49 3.39
CA ASN A 92 17.51 10.12 3.00
C ASN A 92 17.20 9.17 4.16
N GLY A 93 16.33 8.19 3.91
CA GLY A 93 15.92 7.20 4.90
C GLY A 93 14.71 7.58 5.78
N ASP A 94 14.08 8.74 5.57
CA ASP A 94 12.89 9.11 6.34
C ASP A 94 11.72 8.15 6.10
N LEU A 95 11.41 7.85 4.84
CA LEU A 95 10.41 6.83 4.48
C LEU A 95 10.77 5.46 5.05
N LYS A 96 12.06 5.08 5.07
CA LYS A 96 12.52 3.83 5.67
C LYS A 96 12.23 3.78 7.17
N ARG A 97 12.44 4.87 7.91
CA ARG A 97 12.10 4.93 9.35
C ARG A 97 10.59 4.86 9.58
N ARG A 98 9.79 5.52 8.74
CA ARG A 98 8.32 5.44 8.80
C ARG A 98 7.83 4.03 8.48
N LEU A 99 8.40 3.38 7.47
CA LEU A 99 8.13 1.98 7.13
C LEU A 99 8.41 1.06 8.33
N GLU A 100 9.58 1.18 8.95
CA GLU A 100 9.94 0.38 10.12
C GLU A 100 9.03 0.63 11.33
N HIS A 101 8.59 1.87 11.53
CA HIS A 101 7.59 2.19 12.54
C HIS A 101 6.26 1.47 12.27
N TRP A 102 5.72 1.57 11.06
CA TRP A 102 4.43 0.96 10.71
C TRP A 102 4.47 -0.56 10.65
N VAL A 103 5.58 -1.15 10.22
CA VAL A 103 5.81 -2.60 10.30
C VAL A 103 5.64 -3.10 11.74
N ARG A 104 6.17 -2.38 12.72
CA ARG A 104 6.03 -2.73 14.14
C ARG A 104 4.60 -2.47 14.65
N VAL A 105 4.01 -1.33 14.33
CA VAL A 105 2.66 -0.95 14.81
C VAL A 105 1.59 -1.89 14.29
N LEU A 106 1.72 -2.38 13.04
CA LEU A 106 0.74 -3.24 12.39
C LEU A 106 1.09 -4.73 12.46
N GLU A 107 2.18 -5.10 13.16
CA GLU A 107 2.72 -6.47 13.20
C GLU A 107 2.85 -7.09 11.78
N ALA A 108 3.31 -6.27 10.84
CA ALA A 108 3.25 -6.54 9.42
C ALA A 108 4.57 -7.09 8.85
N THR A 109 4.50 -7.69 7.67
CA THR A 109 5.67 -8.04 6.88
C THR A 109 6.13 -6.83 6.07
N ARG A 110 7.43 -6.53 6.11
CA ARG A 110 8.04 -5.51 5.27
C ARG A 110 8.13 -5.96 3.82
N MET A 111 7.72 -5.10 2.88
CA MET A 111 7.90 -5.28 1.43
C MET A 111 9.21 -4.67 0.91
#